data_AF-A0A840G148-F1
#
_entry.id   AF-A0A840G148-F1
#
_cell.length_a   1.000
_cell.length_b   1.000
_cell.length_c   1.000
_cell.angle_alpha   90.00
_cell.angle_beta   90.00
_cell.angle_gamma   90.00
#
_symmetry.space_group_name_H-M   'P 1'
#
loop_
_entity.id
_entity.type
_entity.pdbx_description
1 polymer ?
#
loop_
_entity_poly.entity_id
_entity_poly.type
_entity_poly.pdbx_seq_one_letter_code
_entity_poly.pdbx_strand_id
1 'polypeptide(L)'
;MPRTTADIAHDIATFAPKEDDWLALDSLMTELWQAGHPEQAIPELLSVFERYPEEEGFGVVWGVLHGLEALPNYETELLRSLGRQPSEFGVRMVGRLLNAGTTEVGGISLLKTLRELAATASSPRIRETAHGFVSRND
;
A
#
# COMPACT_ATOMS: atom_id res chain seq x y z
N MET A 1 -9.75 -25.05 13.72
CA MET A 1 -9.73 -23.80 14.51
C MET A 1 -9.63 -22.65 13.53
N PRO A 2 -10.32 -21.52 13.73
CA PRO A 2 -10.08 -20.34 12.91
C PRO A 2 -8.61 -19.93 13.05
N ARG A 3 -7.98 -19.51 11.94
CA ARG A 3 -6.58 -19.06 11.92
C ARG A 3 -6.46 -17.74 12.69
N THR A 4 -5.30 -17.48 13.27
CA THR A 4 -5.07 -16.19 13.95
C THR A 4 -4.72 -15.12 12.92
N THR A 5 -4.97 -13.84 13.26
CA THR A 5 -4.54 -12.68 12.48
C THR A 5 -3.06 -12.73 12.15
N ALA A 6 -2.22 -13.19 13.09
CA ALA A 6 -0.78 -13.33 12.89
C ALA A 6 -0.42 -14.39 11.83
N ASP A 7 -1.09 -15.56 11.85
CA ASP A 7 -0.87 -16.60 10.84
C ASP A 7 -1.28 -16.10 9.44
N ILE A 8 -2.41 -15.39 9.35
CA ILE A 8 -2.91 -14.85 8.08
C ILE A 8 -1.97 -13.74 7.56
N ALA A 9 -1.51 -12.85 8.44
CA ALA A 9 -0.55 -11.79 8.10
C ALA A 9 0.76 -12.38 7.56
N HIS A 10 1.27 -13.45 8.19
CA HIS A 10 2.46 -14.15 7.72
C HIS A 10 2.29 -14.71 6.29
N ASP A 11 1.12 -15.29 5.99
CA ASP A 11 0.83 -15.80 4.66
C ASP A 11 0.68 -14.68 3.62
N ILE A 12 0.13 -13.52 4.00
CA ILE A 12 0.09 -12.32 3.14
C ILE A 12 1.51 -11.83 2.85
N ALA A 13 2.38 -11.78 3.87
CA ALA A 13 3.77 -11.33 3.73
C ALA A 13 4.61 -12.26 2.82
N THR A 14 4.26 -13.55 2.79
CA THR A 14 4.96 -14.56 1.98
C THR A 14 4.23 -14.91 0.68
N PHE A 15 3.04 -14.34 0.44
CA PHE A 15 2.22 -14.60 -0.73
C PHE A 15 2.99 -14.40 -2.04
N ALA A 16 2.96 -15.39 -2.93
CA ALA A 16 3.44 -15.25 -4.29
C ALA A 16 2.36 -15.70 -5.28
N PRO A 17 2.04 -14.89 -6.31
CA PRO A 17 1.09 -15.30 -7.32
C PRO A 17 1.66 -16.51 -8.08
N LYS A 18 0.79 -17.47 -8.42
CA LYS A 18 1.14 -18.63 -9.22
C LYS A 18 0.51 -18.46 -10.59
N GLU A 19 1.32 -18.46 -11.66
CA GLU A 19 0.80 -18.27 -13.03
C GLU A 19 -0.06 -16.99 -13.14
N ASP A 20 0.37 -15.91 -12.49
CA ASP A 20 -0.34 -14.64 -12.37
C ASP A 20 -1.74 -14.72 -11.71
N ASP A 21 -2.02 -15.79 -10.94
CA ASP A 21 -3.22 -15.91 -10.12
C ASP A 21 -3.03 -15.22 -8.75
N TRP A 22 -3.88 -14.22 -8.50
CA TRP A 22 -3.92 -13.44 -7.27
C TRP A 22 -5.09 -13.78 -6.35
N LEU A 23 -5.98 -14.71 -6.73
CA LEU A 23 -7.18 -15.05 -5.96
C LEU A 23 -6.87 -15.58 -4.56
N ALA A 24 -5.71 -16.22 -4.38
CA ALA A 24 -5.26 -16.63 -3.05
C ALA A 24 -5.00 -15.42 -2.13
N LEU A 25 -4.53 -14.30 -2.66
CA LEU A 25 -4.40 -13.07 -1.86
C LEU A 25 -5.76 -12.48 -1.49
N ASP A 26 -6.74 -12.50 -2.40
CA ASP A 26 -8.12 -12.07 -2.10
C ASP A 26 -8.78 -12.93 -1.01
N SER A 27 -8.50 -14.24 -1.05
CA SER A 27 -8.94 -15.18 0.00
C SER A 27 -8.28 -14.86 1.35
N LEU A 28 -6.97 -14.58 1.37
CA LEU A 28 -6.26 -14.17 2.59
C LEU A 28 -6.79 -12.85 3.16
N MET A 29 -7.12 -11.89 2.30
CA MET A 29 -7.79 -10.64 2.71
C MET A 29 -9.14 -10.93 3.36
N THR A 30 -9.97 -11.77 2.75
CA THR A 30 -11.27 -12.15 3.34
C THR A 30 -11.09 -12.81 4.71
N GLU A 31 -10.14 -13.74 4.84
CA GLU A 31 -9.83 -14.40 6.11
C GLU A 31 -9.33 -13.42 7.17
N LEU A 32 -8.46 -12.48 6.81
CA LEU A 32 -7.91 -11.49 7.74
C LEU A 32 -9.02 -10.65 8.38
N TRP A 33 -10.02 -10.25 7.60
CA TRP A 33 -11.16 -9.49 8.11
C TRP A 33 -12.06 -10.34 9.02
N GLN A 34 -12.21 -11.63 8.73
CA GLN A 34 -13.00 -12.56 9.54
C GLN A 34 -12.32 -12.94 10.86
N ALA A 35 -10.98 -12.96 10.89
CA ALA A 35 -10.21 -13.26 12.09
C ALA A 35 -10.30 -12.15 13.16
N GLY A 36 -10.63 -10.92 12.74
CA GLY A 36 -10.67 -9.75 13.60
C GLY A 36 -9.29 -9.10 13.77
N HIS A 37 -9.29 -7.83 14.18
CA HIS A 37 -8.09 -7.01 14.34
C HIS A 37 -7.17 -6.89 13.10
N PRO A 38 -7.71 -6.64 11.87
CA PRO A 38 -6.91 -6.54 10.65
C PRO A 38 -5.84 -5.43 10.71
N GLU A 39 -6.01 -4.42 11.58
CA GLU A 39 -5.02 -3.37 11.84
C GLU A 39 -3.65 -3.90 12.28
N GLN A 40 -3.60 -5.11 12.85
CA GLN A 40 -2.33 -5.73 13.26
C GLN A 40 -1.49 -6.21 12.08
N ALA A 41 -2.07 -6.32 10.88
CA ALA A 41 -1.42 -6.82 9.67
C ALA A 41 -1.07 -5.71 8.66
N ILE A 42 -1.17 -4.43 9.05
CA ILE A 42 -0.85 -3.29 8.17
C ILE A 42 0.54 -3.41 7.52
N PRO A 43 1.62 -3.76 8.26
CA PRO A 43 2.95 -3.92 7.65
C PRO A 43 2.98 -5.01 6.57
N GLU A 44 2.31 -6.14 6.81
CA GLU A 44 2.27 -7.27 5.89
C GLU A 44 1.43 -6.96 4.65
N LEU A 45 0.32 -6.23 4.80
CA LEU A 45 -0.47 -5.72 3.67
C LEU A 45 0.35 -4.77 2.80
N LEU A 46 1.06 -3.81 3.40
CA LEU A 46 1.94 -2.88 2.68
C LEU A 46 3.10 -3.61 2.00
N SER A 47 3.60 -4.70 2.58
CA SER A 47 4.65 -5.52 1.98
C SER A 47 4.26 -6.12 0.62
N VAL A 48 2.96 -6.27 0.33
CA VAL A 48 2.49 -6.68 -1.00
C VAL A 48 2.89 -5.63 -2.04
N PHE A 49 2.68 -4.35 -1.75
CA PHE A 49 3.09 -3.28 -2.66
C PHE A 49 4.60 -3.16 -2.78
N GLU A 50 5.34 -3.41 -1.69
CA GLU A 50 6.81 -3.40 -1.73
C GLU A 50 7.36 -4.49 -2.67
N ARG A 51 6.78 -5.69 -2.61
CA ARG A 51 7.22 -6.85 -3.41
C ARG A 51 6.74 -6.80 -4.85
N TYR A 52 5.61 -6.15 -5.10
CA TYR A 52 5.00 -6.02 -6.42
C TYR A 52 4.72 -4.53 -6.74
N PRO A 53 5.78 -3.71 -6.90
CA PRO A 53 5.67 -2.25 -6.89
C PRO A 53 4.88 -1.63 -8.05
N GLU A 54 4.64 -2.38 -9.12
CA GLU A 54 3.95 -1.91 -10.33
C GLU A 54 2.82 -2.85 -10.79
N GLU A 55 2.55 -3.92 -10.02
CA GLU A 55 1.53 -4.92 -10.39
C GLU A 55 0.14 -4.48 -9.94
N GLU A 56 -0.84 -4.59 -10.82
CA GLU A 56 -2.25 -4.34 -10.48
C GLU A 56 -3.01 -5.60 -10.01
N GLY A 57 -2.39 -6.78 -10.18
CA GLY A 57 -2.88 -8.09 -9.72
C GLY A 57 -4.34 -8.38 -10.07
N PHE A 58 -4.75 -8.05 -11.29
CA PHE A 58 -6.12 -8.21 -11.81
C PHE A 58 -7.21 -7.63 -10.90
N GLY A 59 -6.90 -6.54 -10.19
CA GLY A 59 -7.84 -5.88 -9.27
C GLY A 59 -7.69 -6.31 -7.81
N VAL A 60 -6.99 -7.41 -7.51
CA VAL A 60 -6.80 -7.87 -6.12
C VAL A 60 -5.94 -6.89 -5.33
N VAL A 61 -4.91 -6.32 -5.95
CA VAL A 61 -4.03 -5.32 -5.30
C VAL A 61 -4.81 -4.04 -4.96
N TRP A 62 -5.84 -3.69 -5.75
CA TRP A 62 -6.78 -2.62 -5.39
C TRP A 62 -7.61 -2.97 -4.13
N GLY A 63 -7.97 -4.24 -3.95
CA GLY A 63 -8.61 -4.73 -2.73
C GLY A 63 -7.74 -4.52 -1.50
N VAL A 64 -6.43 -4.80 -1.60
CA VAL A 64 -5.44 -4.51 -0.53
C VAL A 64 -5.41 -3.02 -0.20
N LEU A 65 -5.37 -2.16 -1.22
CA LEU A 65 -5.39 -0.71 -1.03
C LEU A 65 -6.65 -0.24 -0.29
N HIS A 66 -7.84 -0.65 -0.75
CA HIS A 66 -9.08 -0.26 -0.09
C HIS A 66 -9.18 -0.83 1.33
N GLY A 67 -8.64 -2.03 1.53
CA GLY A 67 -8.52 -2.63 2.85
C GLY A 67 -7.68 -1.77 3.79
N LEU A 68 -6.49 -1.33 3.36
CA LEU A 68 -5.63 -0.43 4.13
C LEU A 68 -6.29 0.91 4.41
N GLU A 69 -6.94 1.53 3.42
CA GLU A 69 -7.63 2.83 3.58
C GLU A 69 -8.79 2.76 4.60
N ALA A 70 -9.33 1.57 4.88
CA ALA A 70 -10.37 1.35 5.88
C ALA A 70 -9.84 1.16 7.31
N LEU A 71 -8.53 0.96 7.49
CA LEU A 71 -7.90 0.72 8.79
C LEU A 71 -7.47 2.05 9.43
N PRO A 72 -7.54 2.17 10.76
CA PRO A 72 -7.02 3.36 11.44
C PRO A 72 -5.48 3.35 11.44
N ASN A 73 -4.88 4.53 11.34
CA ASN A 73 -3.44 4.78 11.51
C ASN A 73 -2.52 4.10 10.48
N TYR A 74 -3.04 3.65 9.33
CA TYR A 74 -2.22 3.02 8.28
C TYR A 74 -1.23 4.02 7.64
N GLU A 75 -1.53 5.32 7.70
CA GLU A 75 -0.83 6.36 6.95
C GLU A 75 0.64 6.49 7.38
N THR A 76 0.92 6.31 8.68
CA THR A 76 2.31 6.35 9.18
C THR A 76 3.11 5.16 8.65
N GLU A 77 2.50 3.97 8.62
CA GLU A 77 3.15 2.78 8.07
C GLU A 77 3.28 2.84 6.55
N LEU A 78 2.32 3.45 5.85
CA LEU A 78 2.41 3.72 4.41
C LEU A 78 3.66 4.55 4.08
N LEU A 79 3.92 5.64 4.82
CA LEU A 79 5.12 6.45 4.60
C LEU A 79 6.41 5.68 4.91
N ARG A 80 6.41 4.84 5.95
CA ARG A 80 7.55 3.95 6.26
C ARG A 80 7.78 2.94 5.14
N SER A 81 6.72 2.36 4.58
CA SER A 81 6.77 1.42 3.46
C SER A 81 7.37 2.07 2.21
N LEU A 82 6.89 3.26 1.83
CA LEU A 82 7.46 4.02 0.71
C LEU A 82 8.93 4.38 0.90
N GLY A 83 9.36 4.65 2.15
CA GLY A 83 10.76 4.88 2.48
C GLY A 83 11.64 3.64 2.35
N ARG A 84 11.09 2.43 2.49
CA ARG A 84 11.80 1.16 2.26
C ARG A 84 11.86 0.82 0.77
N GLN A 85 10.69 0.78 0.13
CA GLN A 85 10.54 0.39 -1.26
C GLN A 85 9.32 1.12 -1.87
N PRO A 86 9.55 2.12 -2.73
CA PRO A 86 8.47 2.80 -3.42
C PRO A 86 7.62 1.85 -4.26
N SER A 87 6.31 2.08 -4.27
CA SER A 87 5.32 1.37 -5.08
C SER A 87 4.32 2.35 -5.68
N GLU A 88 3.78 2.03 -6.85
CA GLU A 88 2.78 2.86 -7.51
C GLU A 88 1.52 3.01 -6.64
N PHE A 89 1.06 1.93 -6.01
CA PHE A 89 -0.08 1.98 -5.10
C PHE A 89 0.20 2.81 -3.85
N GLY A 90 1.39 2.71 -3.27
CA GLY A 90 1.76 3.57 -2.15
C GLY A 90 1.74 5.05 -2.52
N VAL A 91 2.26 5.41 -3.70
CA VAL A 91 2.19 6.79 -4.22
C VAL A 91 0.75 7.23 -4.46
N ARG A 92 -0.10 6.38 -5.03
CA ARG A 92 -1.53 6.66 -5.23
C ARG A 92 -2.24 6.93 -3.91
N MET A 93 -1.95 6.15 -2.86
CA MET A 93 -2.53 6.37 -1.52
C MET A 93 -2.09 7.71 -0.92
N VAL A 94 -0.80 8.07 -0.99
CA VAL A 94 -0.32 9.40 -0.54
C VAL A 94 -0.98 10.53 -1.34
N GLY A 95 -1.11 10.37 -2.65
CA GLY A 95 -1.81 11.32 -3.50
C GLY A 95 -3.29 11.49 -3.15
N ARG A 96 -3.97 10.40 -2.78
CA ARG A 96 -5.36 10.43 -2.30
C ARG A 96 -5.51 11.15 -0.97
N LEU A 97 -4.61 10.89 -0.01
CA LEU A 97 -4.54 11.63 1.26
C LEU A 97 -4.38 13.13 1.02
N LEU A 98 -3.47 13.51 0.12
CA LEU A 98 -3.25 14.90 -0.26
C LEU A 98 -4.50 15.54 -0.88
N ASN A 99 -5.14 14.85 -1.82
CA ASN A 99 -6.39 15.31 -2.44
C ASN A 99 -7.55 15.41 -1.45
N ALA A 100 -7.54 14.62 -0.38
CA ALA A 100 -8.51 14.69 0.72
C ALA A 100 -8.21 15.83 1.71
N GLY A 101 -7.17 16.62 1.48
CA GLY A 101 -6.78 17.77 2.32
C GLY A 101 -5.77 17.43 3.42
N THR A 102 -5.30 16.18 3.50
CA THR A 102 -4.23 15.82 4.43
C THR A 102 -2.89 16.26 3.88
N THR A 103 -2.22 17.20 4.53
CA THR A 103 -0.93 17.73 4.05
C THR A 103 0.28 17.09 4.72
N GLU A 104 0.07 16.49 5.90
CA GLU A 104 1.10 15.92 6.75
C GLU A 104 0.57 14.69 7.50
N VAL A 105 1.43 13.68 7.68
CA VAL A 105 1.17 12.52 8.55
C VAL A 105 2.39 12.32 9.44
N GLY A 106 2.19 12.34 10.76
CA GLY A 106 3.27 12.07 11.72
C GLY A 106 4.49 12.99 11.59
N GLY A 107 4.33 14.26 11.24
CA GLY A 107 5.45 15.20 11.01
C GLY A 107 6.04 15.17 9.59
N ILE A 108 5.53 14.32 8.70
CA ILE A 108 6.07 14.13 7.34
C ILE A 108 5.12 14.76 6.31
N SER A 109 5.62 15.74 5.56
CA SER A 109 4.87 16.39 4.48
C SER A 109 4.63 15.44 3.31
N LEU A 110 3.36 15.27 2.94
CA LEU A 110 2.96 14.39 1.82
C LEU A 110 3.43 14.94 0.47
N LEU A 111 3.27 16.25 0.25
CA LEU A 111 3.72 16.89 -1.00
C LEU A 111 5.24 16.81 -1.16
N LYS A 112 6.00 17.01 -0.08
CA LYS A 112 7.47 16.83 -0.12
C LYS A 112 7.84 15.38 -0.45
N THR A 113 7.16 14.41 0.16
CA THR A 113 7.37 12.98 -0.11
C THR A 113 7.12 12.66 -1.59
N LEU A 114 6.03 13.15 -2.17
CA LEU A 114 5.72 12.95 -3.60
C LEU A 114 6.76 13.61 -4.52
N ARG A 115 7.26 14.81 -4.18
CA ARG A 115 8.34 15.47 -4.93
C ARG A 115 9.64 14.67 -4.89
N GLU A 116 10.00 14.14 -3.73
CA GLU A 116 11.18 13.28 -3.58
C GLU A 116 11.03 12.03 -4.44
N LEU A 117 9.90 11.32 -4.35
CA LEU A 117 9.65 10.12 -5.16
C LEU A 117 9.63 10.41 -6.67
N ALA A 118 9.07 11.54 -7.09
CA ALA A 118 9.09 11.97 -8.50
C ALA A 118 10.52 12.18 -9.02
N ALA A 119 11.45 12.60 -8.15
CA ALA A 119 12.84 12.84 -8.50
C ALA A 119 13.74 11.59 -8.39
N THR A 120 13.50 10.72 -7.41
CA THR A 120 14.47 9.68 -7.01
C THR A 120 14.01 8.24 -7.21
N ALA A 121 12.71 7.98 -7.41
CA ALA A 121 12.25 6.60 -7.59
C ALA A 121 12.94 5.96 -8.82
N SER A 122 13.38 4.71 -8.69
CA SER A 122 14.09 4.00 -9.78
C SER A 122 13.16 3.71 -10.97
N SER A 123 11.91 3.35 -10.69
CA SER A 123 10.88 3.10 -11.69
C SER A 123 10.37 4.39 -12.34
N PRO A 124 10.39 4.49 -13.69
CA PRO A 124 9.77 5.60 -14.42
C PRO A 124 8.27 5.74 -14.13
N ARG A 125 7.52 4.63 -14.05
CA ARG A 125 6.08 4.63 -13.80
C ARG A 125 5.74 5.23 -12.43
N ILE A 126 6.53 4.91 -11.41
CA ILE A 126 6.38 5.48 -10.07
C ILE A 126 6.70 6.98 -10.08
N ARG A 127 7.78 7.40 -10.77
CA ARG A 127 8.13 8.83 -10.90
C ARG A 127 7.01 9.61 -11.58
N GLU A 128 6.48 9.10 -12.68
CA GLU A 128 5.38 9.72 -13.43
C GLU A 128 4.10 9.81 -12.60
N THR A 129 3.76 8.75 -11.87
CA THR A 129 2.61 8.75 -10.95
C THR A 129 2.77 9.82 -9.87
N ALA A 130 3.94 9.91 -9.24
CA ALA A 130 4.22 10.92 -8.23
C ALA A 130 4.19 12.34 -8.81
N HIS A 131 4.81 12.56 -9.96
CA HIS A 131 4.80 13.84 -10.67
C HIS A 131 3.36 14.29 -11.00
N GLY A 132 2.50 13.37 -11.41
CA GLY A 132 1.08 13.65 -11.69
C GLY A 132 0.33 14.24 -10.49
N PHE A 133 0.66 13.84 -9.26
CA PHE A 133 0.09 14.45 -8.05
C PHE A 133 0.76 15.77 -7.69
N VAL A 134 2.09 15.88 -7.84
CA VAL A 134 2.83 17.13 -7.58
C VAL A 134 2.30 18.27 -8.45
N SER A 135 2.20 18.07 -9.77
CA SER A 135 1.77 19.13 -10.70
C SER A 135 0.34 19.63 -10.48
N ARG A 136 -0.50 18.88 -9.74
CA ARG A 136 -1.88 19.28 -9.41
C ARG A 136 -1.97 20.09 -8.12
N ASN A 137 -0.91 20.08 -7.31
CA ASN A 137 -0.85 20.68 -5.97
C ASN A 137 0.23 21.78 -5.87
N ASP A 138 0.84 22.15 -7.00
CA ASP A 138 1.66 23.35 -7.19
C ASP A 138 0.79 24.48 -7.76
#